data_AF-A0A3M1XAH9-F1
#
_entry.id   AF-A0A3M1XAH9-F1
#
_cell.length_a   1.000
_cell.length_b   1.000
_cell.length_c   1.000
_cell.angle_alpha   90.00
_cell.angle_beta   90.00
_cell.angle_gamma   90.00
#
_symmetry.space_group_name_H-M   'P 1'
#
loop_
_entity.id
_entity.type
_entity.pdbx_description
1 polymer ?
#
loop_
_entity_poly.entity_id
_entity_poly.type
_entity_poly.pdbx_seq_one_letter_code
_entity_poly.pdbx_strand_id
1 'polypeptide(L)'
;MIISFIATAIVAVLVQLFILSLLEQNQALMAGAALSAGWWGNLATAATVAIMAGRKAATGFTDPRIGRILGGAIGLWVGVGAVMGLVASTLVLGGQAPGIDVRPGLILIFGLISLGISLIAATIAGRETAHPPEAEEDA
;
A
#
# COMPACT_ATOMS: atom_id res chain seq x y z
N MET A 1 -11.10 -33.69 -4.85
CA MET A 1 -10.11 -32.61 -4.63
C MET A 1 -9.64 -31.96 -5.95
N ILE A 2 -9.24 -32.74 -6.96
CA ILE A 2 -8.86 -32.19 -8.29
C ILE A 2 -10.08 -31.56 -9.01
N ILE A 3 -11.24 -32.22 -8.97
CA ILE A 3 -12.48 -31.72 -9.60
C ILE A 3 -12.96 -30.41 -8.96
N SER A 4 -12.84 -30.25 -7.63
CA SER A 4 -13.19 -29.00 -6.96
C SER A 4 -12.23 -27.87 -7.31
N PHE A 5 -10.94 -28.16 -7.47
CA PHE A 5 -9.94 -27.17 -7.87
C PHE A 5 -10.17 -26.66 -9.30
N ILE A 6 -10.50 -27.58 -10.22
CA ILE A 6 -10.86 -27.26 -11.61
C ILE A 6 -12.16 -26.46 -11.65
N ALA A 7 -13.17 -26.84 -10.87
CA ALA A 7 -14.42 -26.09 -10.80
C ALA A 7 -14.21 -24.66 -10.26
N THR A 8 -13.41 -24.48 -9.22
CA THR A 8 -13.09 -23.15 -8.69
C THR A 8 -12.31 -22.30 -9.69
N ALA A 9 -11.37 -22.90 -10.43
CA ALA A 9 -10.63 -22.19 -11.49
C ALA A 9 -11.54 -21.78 -12.65
N ILE A 10 -12.46 -22.65 -13.08
CA ILE A 10 -13.44 -22.33 -14.13
C ILE A 10 -14.36 -21.21 -13.68
N VAL A 11 -14.88 -21.28 -12.45
CA VAL A 11 -15.74 -20.23 -11.89
C VAL A 11 -14.98 -18.91 -11.80
N ALA A 12 -13.71 -18.91 -11.37
CA ALA A 12 -12.89 -17.71 -11.33
C ALA A 12 -12.65 -17.10 -12.73
N VAL A 13 -12.39 -17.93 -13.74
CA VAL A 13 -12.23 -17.47 -15.13
C VAL A 13 -13.54 -16.92 -15.68
N LEU A 14 -14.67 -17.56 -15.40
CA LEU A 14 -15.98 -17.07 -15.84
C LEU A 14 -16.37 -15.76 -15.15
N VAL A 15 -16.09 -15.63 -13.85
CA VAL A 15 -16.27 -14.37 -13.12
C VAL A 15 -15.36 -13.29 -13.69
N GLN A 16 -14.10 -13.61 -14.02
CA GLN A 16 -13.17 -12.67 -14.61
C GLN A 16 -13.60 -12.22 -16.02
N LEU A 17 -14.07 -13.14 -16.87
CA LEU A 17 -14.60 -12.83 -18.20
C LEU A 17 -15.91 -12.02 -18.14
N PHE A 18 -16.78 -12.30 -17.17
CA PHE A 18 -18.01 -11.54 -16.93
C PHE A 18 -17.71 -10.13 -16.40
N ILE A 19 -16.72 -9.99 -15.53
CA ILE A 19 -16.23 -8.70 -15.08
C ILE A 19 -15.62 -7.93 -16.27
N LEU A 20 -14.85 -8.60 -17.14
CA LEU A 20 -14.28 -8.00 -18.36
C LEU A 20 -15.37 -7.51 -19.34
N SER A 21 -16.47 -8.26 -19.52
CA SER A 21 -17.56 -7.82 -20.41
C SER A 21 -18.37 -6.65 -19.84
N LEU A 22 -18.55 -6.59 -18.51
CA LEU A 22 -19.13 -5.42 -17.83
C LEU A 22 -18.19 -4.20 -17.86
N LEU A 23 -16.88 -4.45 -17.87
CA LEU A 23 -15.82 -3.45 -17.91
C LEU A 23 -15.70 -2.76 -19.29
N GLU A 24 -15.90 -3.47 -20.39
CA GLU A 24 -15.91 -2.88 -21.75
C GLU A 24 -17.04 -1.87 -21.97
N GLN A 25 -18.17 -2.04 -21.27
CA GLN A 25 -19.32 -1.12 -21.37
C GLN A 25 -19.18 0.15 -20.50
N ASN A 26 -18.24 0.17 -19.53
CA ASN A 26 -18.23 1.20 -18.50
C ASN A 26 -16.80 1.62 -18.13
N GLN A 27 -16.16 2.36 -19.04
CA GLN A 27 -14.77 2.83 -18.92
C GLN A 27 -14.48 3.60 -17.61
N ALA A 28 -15.49 4.28 -17.04
CA ALA A 28 -15.35 4.96 -15.74
C ALA A 28 -15.21 3.97 -14.56
N LEU A 29 -15.92 2.83 -14.59
CA LEU A 29 -15.80 1.77 -13.59
C LEU A 29 -14.44 1.05 -13.71
N MET A 30 -13.94 0.81 -14.92
CA MET A 30 -12.58 0.31 -15.16
C MET A 30 -11.52 1.18 -14.49
N ALA A 31 -11.57 2.49 -14.75
CA ALA A 31 -10.61 3.44 -14.21
C ALA A 31 -10.68 3.52 -12.68
N GLY A 32 -11.88 3.50 -12.11
CA GLY A 32 -12.07 3.45 -10.66
C GLY A 32 -11.51 2.16 -10.04
N ALA A 33 -11.74 1.01 -10.67
CA ALA A 33 -11.22 -0.28 -10.22
C ALA A 33 -9.69 -0.35 -10.34
N ALA A 34 -9.12 0.10 -11.46
CA ALA A 34 -7.68 0.17 -11.69
C ALA A 34 -6.99 1.12 -10.70
N LEU A 35 -7.58 2.29 -10.44
CA LEU A 35 -7.10 3.24 -9.44
C LEU A 35 -7.14 2.63 -8.03
N SER A 36 -8.23 1.94 -7.67
CA SER A 36 -8.37 1.31 -6.35
C SER A 36 -7.40 0.15 -6.16
N ALA A 37 -7.22 -0.71 -7.17
CA ALA A 37 -6.26 -1.81 -7.14
C ALA A 37 -4.81 -1.28 -7.10
N GLY A 38 -4.51 -0.25 -7.91
CA GLY A 38 -3.21 0.43 -7.90
C GLY A 38 -2.92 1.11 -6.57
N TRP A 39 -3.92 1.72 -5.93
CA TRP A 39 -3.80 2.29 -4.60
C TRP A 39 -3.48 1.22 -3.55
N TRP A 40 -4.18 0.08 -3.56
CA TRP A 40 -3.88 -1.04 -2.67
C TRP A 40 -2.46 -1.58 -2.85
N GLY A 41 -2.01 -1.75 -4.09
CA GLY A 41 -0.64 -2.15 -4.39
C GLY A 41 0.38 -1.15 -3.86
N ASN A 42 0.18 0.14 -4.16
CA ASN A 42 1.02 1.22 -3.67
C ASN A 42 1.06 1.28 -2.14
N LEU A 43 -0.09 1.12 -1.49
CA LEU A 43 -0.22 1.08 -0.03
C LEU A 43 0.56 -0.08 0.58
N ALA A 44 0.39 -1.29 0.04
CA ALA A 44 1.09 -2.47 0.52
C ALA A 44 2.61 -2.31 0.38
N THR A 45 3.08 -1.87 -0.79
CA THR A 45 4.51 -1.61 -1.02
C THR A 45 5.05 -0.52 -0.10
N ALA A 46 4.33 0.60 0.04
CA ALA A 46 4.73 1.69 0.92
C ALA A 46 4.78 1.24 2.38
N ALA A 47 3.82 0.46 2.86
CA ALA A 47 3.83 -0.09 4.21
C ALA A 47 5.02 -1.03 4.44
N THR A 48 5.30 -1.94 3.50
CA THR A 48 6.45 -2.86 3.59
C THR A 48 7.78 -2.09 3.61
N VAL A 49 7.96 -1.12 2.71
CA VAL A 49 9.16 -0.27 2.67
C VAL A 49 9.31 0.54 3.95
N ALA A 50 8.22 1.14 4.45
CA ALA A 50 8.20 1.91 5.68
C ALA A 50 8.62 1.07 6.89
N ILE A 51 8.13 -0.17 6.99
CA ILE A 51 8.51 -1.13 8.03
C ILE A 51 10.00 -1.46 7.92
N MET A 52 10.47 -1.93 6.76
CA MET A 52 11.87 -2.35 6.59
C MET A 52 12.85 -1.20 6.85
N ALA A 53 12.56 -0.02 6.32
CA ALA A 53 13.38 1.16 6.52
C ALA A 53 13.34 1.65 7.97
N GLY A 54 12.16 1.62 8.61
CA GLY A 54 12.00 1.95 10.02
C GLY A 54 12.80 1.04 10.94
N ARG A 55 12.75 -0.29 10.70
CA ARG A 55 13.58 -1.27 11.43
C ARG A 55 15.07 -0.99 11.23
N LYS A 56 15.48 -0.83 9.96
CA LYS A 56 16.88 -0.58 9.61
C LYS A 56 17.43 0.69 10.27
N ALA A 57 16.63 1.76 10.32
CA ALA A 57 17.06 3.01 10.95
C ALA A 57 17.11 2.93 12.48
N ALA A 58 16.26 2.11 13.09
CA ALA A 58 16.26 1.88 14.54
C ALA A 58 17.29 0.83 15.00
N THR A 59 17.93 0.13 14.06
CA THR A 59 18.95 -0.88 14.37
C THR A 59 20.16 -0.22 15.02
N GLY A 60 20.58 -0.72 16.19
CA GLY A 60 21.70 -0.17 16.96
C GLY A 60 21.32 0.86 18.03
N PHE A 61 20.03 1.19 18.15
CA PHE A 61 19.52 2.01 19.26
C PHE A 61 18.91 1.14 20.34
N THR A 62 19.22 1.43 21.60
CA THR A 62 18.67 0.70 22.76
C THR A 62 17.39 1.34 23.32
N ASP A 63 17.16 2.64 23.05
CA ASP A 63 15.97 3.36 23.51
C ASP A 63 14.81 3.24 22.51
N PRO A 64 13.67 2.63 22.91
CA PRO A 64 12.49 2.49 22.06
C PRO A 64 11.90 3.83 21.60
N ARG A 65 12.11 4.91 22.36
CA ARG A 65 11.64 6.25 22.01
C ARG A 65 12.38 6.78 20.78
N ILE A 66 13.68 6.51 20.69
CA ILE A 66 14.50 6.90 19.54
C ILE A 66 14.07 6.10 18.31
N GLY A 67 13.88 4.78 18.45
CA GLY A 67 13.34 3.94 17.39
C GLY A 67 11.97 4.40 16.89
N ARG A 68 11.09 4.84 17.80
CA ARG A 68 9.78 5.43 17.46
C ARG A 68 9.93 6.72 16.63
N ILE A 69 10.82 7.63 17.02
CA ILE A 69 11.04 8.91 16.32
C ILE A 69 11.62 8.67 14.92
N LEU A 70 12.65 7.83 14.80
CA LEU A 70 13.28 7.49 13.52
C LEU A 70 12.29 6.77 12.60
N GLY A 71 11.54 5.80 13.14
CA GLY A 71 10.47 5.13 12.43
C GLY A 71 9.40 6.11 11.95
N GLY A 72 8.96 7.05 12.79
CA GLY A 72 8.00 8.08 12.41
C GLY A 72 8.50 9.00 11.29
N ALA A 73 9.77 9.42 11.37
CA ALA A 73 10.40 10.26 10.33
C ALA A 73 10.48 9.53 8.99
N ILE A 74 10.86 8.24 8.98
CA ILE A 74 10.87 7.41 7.76
C ILE A 74 9.46 7.19 7.23
N GLY A 75 8.51 6.85 8.12
CA GLY A 75 7.12 6.62 7.74
C GLY A 75 6.49 7.86 7.10
N LEU A 76 6.84 9.07 7.57
CA LEU A 76 6.43 10.33 6.95
C LEU A 76 6.96 10.44 5.51
N TRP A 77 8.26 10.23 5.29
CA TRP A 77 8.86 10.32 3.96
C TRP A 77 8.31 9.28 2.98
N VAL A 78 8.17 8.04 3.43
CA VAL A 78 7.59 6.96 2.61
C VAL A 78 6.12 7.26 2.29
N GLY A 79 5.36 7.76 3.26
CA GLY A 79 3.98 8.16 3.06
C GLY A 79 3.83 9.32 2.06
N VAL A 80 4.70 10.33 2.13
CA VAL A 80 4.74 11.42 1.12
C VAL A 80 5.03 10.84 -0.28
N GLY A 81 5.98 9.91 -0.39
CA GLY A 81 6.26 9.20 -1.65
C GLY A 81 5.05 8.44 -2.18
N ALA A 82 4.30 7.77 -1.30
CA ALA A 82 3.07 7.05 -1.67
C ALA A 82 1.98 8.00 -2.20
N VAL A 83 1.81 9.18 -1.57
CA VAL A 83 0.88 10.22 -2.04
C VAL A 83 1.31 10.74 -3.41
N MET A 84 2.60 11.04 -3.60
CA MET A 84 3.13 11.51 -4.89
C MET A 84 2.95 10.47 -6.00
N GLY A 85 3.16 9.18 -5.71
CA GLY A 85 2.90 8.09 -6.65
C GLY A 85 1.42 7.99 -7.03
N LEU A 86 0.51 8.26 -6.08
CA LEU A 86 -0.93 8.28 -6.32
C LEU A 86 -1.33 9.46 -7.22
N VAL A 87 -0.78 10.65 -6.97
CA VAL A 87 -0.96 11.83 -7.83
C VAL A 87 -0.41 11.56 -9.23
N ALA A 88 0.79 11.00 -9.36
CA ALA A 88 1.37 10.67 -10.67
C ALA A 88 0.48 9.66 -11.44
N SER A 89 0.00 8.62 -10.77
CA SER A 89 -0.91 7.63 -11.36
C SER A 89 -2.20 8.28 -11.88
N THR A 90 -2.78 9.23 -11.12
CA THR A 90 -3.99 9.95 -11.55
C THR A 90 -3.75 10.86 -12.77
N LEU A 91 -2.58 11.51 -12.84
CA LEU A 91 -2.22 12.33 -14.00
C LEU A 91 -2.03 11.47 -15.25
N VAL A 92 -1.41 10.29 -15.13
CA VAL A 92 -1.27 9.33 -16.22
C VAL A 92 -2.63 8.81 -16.68
N LEU A 93 -3.51 8.47 -15.73
CA LEU A 93 -4.87 8.01 -16.03
C LEU A 93 -5.69 9.08 -16.78
N GLY A 94 -5.60 10.35 -16.34
CA GLY A 94 -6.25 11.48 -17.00
C GLY A 94 -5.73 11.75 -18.41
N GLY A 95 -4.46 11.44 -18.69
CA GLY A 95 -3.88 11.52 -20.03
C GLY A 95 -4.25 10.36 -20.95
N GLN A 96 -4.49 9.16 -20.40
CA GLN A 96 -4.80 7.95 -21.18
C GLN A 96 -6.31 7.76 -21.44
N ALA A 97 -7.17 8.30 -20.59
CA ALA A 97 -8.62 8.15 -20.70
C ALA A 97 -9.32 9.53 -20.60
N PRO A 98 -9.37 10.30 -21.71
CA PRO A 98 -10.03 11.59 -21.73
C PRO A 98 -11.52 11.45 -21.41
N GLY A 99 -12.02 12.20 -20.42
CA GLY A 99 -13.42 12.15 -19.96
C GLY A 99 -13.64 11.41 -18.64
N ILE A 100 -12.59 10.80 -18.07
CA ILE A 100 -12.65 10.22 -16.73
C ILE A 100 -12.38 11.32 -15.69
N ASP A 101 -13.44 11.74 -15.00
CA ASP A 101 -13.35 12.76 -13.96
C ASP A 101 -12.99 12.13 -12.61
N VAL A 102 -11.69 12.10 -12.30
CA VAL A 102 -11.19 11.57 -11.03
C VAL A 102 -11.43 12.62 -9.94
N ARG A 103 -12.34 12.30 -9.01
CA ARG A 103 -12.67 13.21 -7.90
C ARG A 103 -11.42 13.49 -7.04
N PRO A 104 -10.97 14.76 -6.91
CA PRO A 104 -9.80 15.11 -6.11
C PRO A 104 -9.93 14.67 -4.64
N GLY A 105 -11.16 14.65 -4.11
CA GLY A 105 -11.43 14.17 -2.75
C GLY A 105 -11.04 12.70 -2.52
N LEU A 106 -11.17 11.83 -3.53
CA LEU A 106 -10.75 10.43 -3.40
C LEU A 106 -9.23 10.30 -3.29
N ILE A 107 -8.50 11.11 -4.06
CA ILE A 107 -7.04 11.15 -4.05
C ILE A 107 -6.53 11.62 -2.70
N LEU A 108 -7.19 12.63 -2.13
CA LEU A 108 -6.89 13.13 -0.80
C LEU A 108 -7.13 12.04 0.28
N ILE A 109 -8.29 11.37 0.24
CA ILE A 109 -8.62 10.32 1.22
C ILE A 109 -7.63 9.15 1.12
N PHE A 110 -7.40 8.63 -0.09
CA PHE A 110 -6.45 7.53 -0.31
C PHE A 110 -5.02 7.91 0.07
N GLY A 111 -4.61 9.13 -0.26
CA GLY A 111 -3.31 9.67 0.13
C GLY A 111 -3.15 9.77 1.65
N LEU A 112 -4.15 10.29 2.36
CA LEU A 112 -4.12 10.40 3.83
C LEU A 112 -4.11 9.02 4.51
N ILE A 113 -4.84 8.05 3.98
CA ILE A 113 -4.81 6.67 4.49
C ILE A 113 -3.42 6.07 4.27
N SER A 114 -2.83 6.22 3.08
CA SER A 114 -1.47 5.74 2.80
C SER A 114 -0.43 6.38 3.69
N LEU A 115 -0.50 7.70 3.87
CA LEU A 115 0.37 8.45 4.78
C LEU A 115 0.24 7.95 6.23
N GLY A 116 -0.99 7.81 6.72
CA GLY A 116 -1.26 7.35 8.08
C GLY A 116 -0.75 5.94 8.34
N ILE A 117 -0.98 5.01 7.40
CA ILE A 117 -0.53 3.62 7.51
C ILE A 117 1.00 3.55 7.48
N SER A 118 1.66 4.21 6.52
CA SER A 118 3.12 4.22 6.45
C SER A 118 3.75 4.82 7.69
N LEU A 119 3.16 5.90 8.22
CA LEU A 119 3.61 6.51 9.47
C LEU A 119 3.48 5.54 10.63
N ILE A 120 2.27 5.05 10.92
CA ILE A 120 2.02 4.14 12.05
C ILE A 120 2.89 2.88 11.95
N ALA A 121 2.96 2.25 10.78
CA ALA A 121 3.70 1.01 10.56
C ALA A 121 5.21 1.19 10.81
N ALA A 122 5.83 2.24 10.25
CA ALA A 122 7.25 2.50 10.48
C ALA A 122 7.53 2.91 11.94
N THR A 123 6.63 3.67 12.55
CA THR A 123 6.79 4.12 13.94
C THR A 123 6.81 2.93 14.90
N ILE A 124 5.88 1.98 14.70
CA ILE A 124 5.78 0.74 15.50
C ILE A 124 7.01 -0.13 15.25
N ALA A 125 7.35 -0.36 13.97
CA ALA A 125 8.48 -1.20 13.60
C ALA A 125 9.82 -0.67 14.12
N GLY A 126 10.03 0.65 14.07
CA GLY A 126 11.22 1.29 14.62
C GLY A 126 11.29 1.17 16.14
N ARG A 127 10.17 1.38 16.84
CA ARG A 127 10.10 1.19 18.31
C ARG A 127 10.46 -0.24 18.71
N GLU A 128 9.91 -1.23 18.03
CA GLU A 128 10.12 -2.66 18.34
C GLU A 128 11.54 -3.15 18.01
N THR A 129 12.25 -2.46 17.11
CA THR A 129 13.63 -2.84 16.77
C THR A 129 14.64 -2.20 17.73
N ALA A 130 14.30 -1.07 18.34
CA ALA A 130 15.15 -0.38 19.30
C ALA A 130 14.97 -0.96 20.71
N HIS A 131 15.49 -2.18 20.92
CA HIS A 131 15.60 -2.83 22.22
C HIS A 131 17.00 -3.45 22.33
N PRO A 132 17.57 -3.59 23.55
CA PRO A 132 18.86 -4.25 23.73
C PRO A 132 18.81 -5.70 23.19
N PRO A 133 19.90 -6.21 22.58
CA PRO A 133 19.96 -7.53 21.96
C PRO A 133 19.95 -8.72 22.95
N GLU A 134 19.37 -8.59 24.13
CA GLU A 134 19.45 -9.59 25.22
C GLU A 134 18.28 -10.60 25.25
N ALA A 135 17.59 -10.85 24.14
CA ALA A 135 16.57 -11.91 24.06
C ALA A 135 17.08 -13.21 23.41
N GLU A 136 18.36 -13.31 23.08
CA GLU A 136 18.95 -14.49 22.41
C GLU A 136 20.06 -15.20 23.23
N GLU A 137 20.32 -14.82 24.48
CA GLU A 137 21.32 -15.51 25.34
C GLU A 137 20.75 -16.55 26.33
N ASP A 138 19.42 -16.75 26.38
CA ASP A 138 18.78 -17.75 27.27
C ASP A 138 17.98 -18.83 26.48
N ALA A 139 18.63 -19.57 25.58
CA ALA A 139 18.09 -20.80 24.98
C ALA A 139 19.16 -21.90 24.83
#